data_AF-A0A6G1WRF9-F1
#
_entry.id   AF-A0A6G1WRF9-F1
#
_cell.length_a   1.000
_cell.length_b   1.000
_cell.length_c   1.000
_cell.angle_alpha   90.00
_cell.angle_beta   90.00
_cell.angle_gamma   90.00
#
_symmetry.space_group_name_H-M   'P 1'
#
loop_
_entity.id
_entity.type
_entity.pdbx_description
1 polymer ?
#
loop_
_entity_poly.entity_id
_entity_poly.type
_entity_poly.pdbx_seq_one_letter_code
_entity_poly.pdbx_strand_id
1 'polypeptide(L)'
;MTEEQKLTLEQSVRDVLQDFDQSGTAFTASMLVSALRESGTGADERLLDEPDIEAFVTDFVTRRRDELDEGDDPRAATEPPDG
;
A
#
# COMPACT_ATOMS: atom_id res chain seq x y z
N MET A 1 -11.33 10.83 -9.92
CA MET A 1 -9.90 10.74 -10.28
C MET A 1 -9.68 10.55 -11.77
N THR A 2 -8.72 11.28 -12.35
CA THR A 2 -8.13 11.00 -13.67
C THR A 2 -7.03 9.93 -13.57
N GLU A 3 -6.61 9.36 -14.70
CA GLU A 3 -5.50 8.38 -14.73
C GLU A 3 -4.19 8.98 -14.21
N GLU A 4 -3.88 10.23 -14.57
CA GLU A 4 -2.67 10.91 -14.08
C GLU A 4 -2.70 11.13 -12.56
N GLN A 5 -3.86 11.50 -12.01
CA GLN A 5 -4.06 11.63 -10.56
C GLN A 5 -3.93 10.27 -9.86
N LYS A 6 -4.40 9.21 -10.50
CA LYS A 6 -4.28 7.85 -10.01
C LYS A 6 -2.83 7.40 -9.92
N LEU A 7 -2.09 7.54 -11.01
CA LEU A 7 -0.67 7.20 -11.05
C LEU A 7 0.14 8.00 -10.03
N THR A 8 -0.17 9.29 -9.89
CA THR A 8 0.49 10.15 -8.90
C THR A 8 0.20 9.69 -7.48
N LEU A 9 -1.07 9.39 -7.16
CA LEU A 9 -1.45 8.87 -5.85
C LEU A 9 -0.80 7.51 -5.57
N GLU A 10 -0.80 6.59 -6.53
CA GLU A 10 -0.14 5.27 -6.40
C GLU A 10 1.35 5.42 -6.09
N GLN A 11 2.02 6.35 -6.77
CA GLN A 11 3.44 6.64 -6.54
C GLN A 11 3.66 7.19 -5.12
N SER A 12 2.85 8.15 -4.67
CA SER A 12 2.95 8.72 -3.33
C SER A 12 2.66 7.68 -2.24
N VAL A 13 1.62 6.86 -2.41
CA VAL A 13 1.29 5.77 -1.48
C VAL A 13 2.44 4.79 -1.38
N ARG A 14 3.08 4.44 -2.51
CA ARG A 14 4.24 3.55 -2.54
C ARG A 14 5.45 4.15 -1.81
N ASP A 15 5.73 5.43 -2.01
CA ASP A 15 6.85 6.13 -1.39
C ASP A 15 6.72 6.12 0.15
N VAL A 16 5.54 6.52 0.64
CA VAL A 16 5.23 6.51 2.08
C VAL A 16 5.25 5.08 2.63
N LEU A 17 4.69 4.11 1.91
CA LEU A 17 4.74 2.70 2.31
C LEU A 17 6.17 2.18 2.45
N GLN A 18 7.06 2.55 1.53
CA GLN A 18 8.45 2.14 1.57
C GLN A 18 9.19 2.73 2.77
N ASP A 19 8.87 3.98 3.16
CA ASP A 19 9.41 4.59 4.38
C ASP A 19 8.98 3.82 5.65
N PHE A 20 7.68 3.46 5.74
CA PHE A 20 7.18 2.65 6.86
C PHE A 20 7.82 1.25 6.92
N ASP A 21 7.96 0.60 5.77
CA ASP A 21 8.60 -0.72 5.64
C ASP A 21 10.07 -0.68 6.09
N GLN A 22 10.83 0.33 5.64
CA GLN A 22 12.22 0.55 6.06
C GLN A 22 12.34 0.88 7.55
N SER A 23 11.37 1.60 8.10
CA SER A 23 11.30 1.94 9.51
C SER A 23 10.92 0.73 10.39
N GLY A 24 10.37 -0.34 9.79
CA GLY A 24 9.84 -1.50 10.52
C GLY A 24 8.63 -1.15 11.39
N THR A 25 7.99 -0.01 11.11
CA THR A 25 6.85 0.48 11.89
C THR A 25 5.56 -0.11 11.32
N ALA A 26 4.76 -0.72 12.18
CA ALA A 26 3.42 -1.16 11.80
C ALA A 26 2.59 0.06 11.40
N PHE A 27 2.03 0.02 10.19
CA PHE A 27 1.22 1.11 9.64
C PHE A 27 -0.23 0.66 9.43
N THR A 28 -1.13 1.62 9.39
CA THR A 28 -2.55 1.41 9.06
C THR A 28 -2.94 2.30 7.88
N ALA A 29 -4.04 1.98 7.20
CA ALA A 29 -4.54 2.80 6.08
C ALA A 29 -4.75 4.27 6.49
N SER A 30 -5.33 4.53 7.67
CA SER A 30 -5.53 5.90 8.16
C SER A 30 -4.22 6.63 8.48
N MET A 31 -3.17 5.91 8.93
CA MET A 31 -1.83 6.50 9.11
C MET A 31 -1.20 6.86 7.76
N LEU A 32 -1.34 6.00 6.75
CA LEU A 32 -0.88 6.28 5.39
C LEU A 32 -1.58 7.49 4.78
N VAL A 33 -2.91 7.59 4.90
CA VAL A 33 -3.65 8.77 4.41
C VAL A 33 -3.18 10.04 5.13
N SER A 34 -2.95 9.96 6.45
CA SER A 34 -2.43 11.09 7.23
C SER A 34 -1.02 11.50 6.77
N ALA A 35 -0.13 10.53 6.56
CA ALA A 35 1.23 10.76 6.08
C ALA A 35 1.26 11.32 4.65
N LEU A 36 0.37 10.86 3.77
CA LEU A 36 0.21 11.41 2.42
C LEU A 36 -0.23 12.88 2.46
N ARG A 37 -1.13 13.21 3.39
CA ARG A 37 -1.59 14.58 3.61
C ARG A 37 -0.51 15.49 4.17
N GLU A 38 0.30 14.98 5.11
CA GLU A 38 1.41 15.72 5.72
C GLU A 38 2.57 15.92 4.73
N SER A 39 2.88 14.89 3.94
CA SER A 39 3.97 14.90 2.98
C SER A 39 3.76 15.91 1.85
N GLY A 40 2.49 16.27 1.54
CA GLY A 40 2.16 17.19 0.45
C GLY A 40 2.66 16.69 -0.92
N THR A 41 2.99 15.40 -1.01
CA THR A 41 3.67 14.81 -2.15
C THR A 41 2.65 14.41 -3.20
N GLY A 42 2.42 15.32 -4.15
CA GLY A 42 1.87 15.04 -5.49
C GLY A 42 0.36 14.81 -5.59
N ALA A 43 -0.31 14.31 -4.54
CA ALA A 43 -1.76 14.21 -4.55
C ALA A 43 -2.39 15.55 -4.14
N ASP A 44 -3.29 16.08 -4.97
CA ASP A 44 -4.09 17.26 -4.64
C ASP A 44 -4.74 17.05 -3.25
N GLU A 45 -4.65 18.02 -2.33
CA GLU A 45 -5.28 17.90 -1.01
C GLU A 45 -6.79 17.61 -1.09
N ARG A 46 -7.42 18.07 -2.18
CA ARG A 46 -8.82 17.76 -2.49
C ARG A 46 -9.05 16.32 -2.90
N LEU A 47 -8.06 15.70 -3.52
CA LEU A 47 -8.07 14.28 -3.86
C LEU A 47 -8.07 13.47 -2.56
N LEU A 48 -7.15 13.79 -1.63
CA LEU A 48 -7.00 13.09 -0.35
C LEU A 48 -8.22 13.21 0.59
N ASP A 49 -9.10 14.18 0.34
CA ASP A 49 -10.37 14.35 1.06
C ASP A 49 -11.53 13.58 0.41
N GLU A 50 -11.33 12.95 -0.75
CA GLU A 50 -12.36 12.11 -1.37
C GLU A 50 -12.58 10.84 -0.53
N PRO A 51 -13.84 10.41 -0.32
CA PRO A 51 -14.16 9.22 0.46
C PRO A 51 -13.57 7.94 -0.14
N ASP A 52 -13.33 7.93 -1.46
CA ASP A 52 -12.74 6.81 -2.18
C ASP A 52 -11.23 6.64 -1.95
N ILE A 53 -10.52 7.63 -1.38
CA ILE A 53 -9.08 7.50 -1.12
C ILE A 53 -8.77 6.51 -0.03
N GLU A 54 -9.55 6.49 1.05
CA GLU A 54 -9.32 5.53 2.13
C GLU A 54 -9.49 4.10 1.61
N ALA A 55 -10.52 3.87 0.78
CA ALA A 55 -10.75 2.59 0.13
C ALA A 55 -9.62 2.24 -0.85
N PHE A 56 -9.15 3.20 -1.65
CA PHE A 56 -8.06 3.02 -2.60
C PHE A 56 -6.74 2.65 -1.91
N VAL A 57 -6.36 3.40 -0.87
CA VAL A 57 -5.14 3.15 -0.09
C VAL A 57 -5.24 1.81 0.62
N THR A 58 -6.41 1.48 1.18
CA THR A 58 -6.63 0.17 1.82
C THR A 58 -6.49 -0.98 0.82
N ASP A 59 -7.09 -0.88 -0.36
CA ASP A 59 -6.97 -1.89 -1.42
C ASP A 59 -5.52 -2.05 -1.89
N PHE A 60 -4.83 -0.93 -2.15
CA PHE A 60 -3.44 -0.92 -2.57
C PHE A 60 -2.52 -1.60 -1.54
N VAL A 61 -2.66 -1.23 -0.26
CA VAL A 61 -1.91 -1.82 0.85
C VAL A 61 -2.20 -3.31 0.97
N THR A 62 -3.47 -3.69 0.90
CA THR A 62 -3.88 -5.09 1.04
C THR A 62 -3.28 -5.93 -0.07
N ARG A 63 -3.37 -5.46 -1.32
CA ARG A 63 -2.77 -6.11 -2.49
C ARG A 63 -1.25 -6.19 -2.37
N ARG A 64 -0.59 -5.11 -1.95
CA ARG A 64 0.86 -5.06 -1.74
C ARG A 64 1.30 -6.05 -0.67
N ARG A 65 0.53 -6.18 0.41
CA ARG A 65 0.78 -7.14 1.47
C ARG A 65 0.61 -8.57 0.96
N ASP A 66 -0.43 -8.84 0.18
CA ASP A 66 -0.67 -10.12 -0.47
C ASP A 66 0.50 -10.50 -1.39
N GLU A 67 1.01 -9.57 -2.20
CA GLU A 67 2.20 -9.79 -3.04
C GLU A 67 3.49 -10.08 -2.24
N LEU A 68 3.60 -9.52 -1.03
CA LEU A 68 4.75 -9.74 -0.13
C LEU A 68 4.61 -11.04 0.68
N ASP A 69 3.39 -11.40 1.07
CA ASP A 69 3.03 -12.63 1.80
C ASP A 69 3.06 -13.86 0.87
N GLU A 70 2.62 -13.73 -0.38
CA GLU A 70 2.69 -14.79 -1.42
C GLU A 70 4.14 -15.07 -1.90
N GLY A 71 5.10 -14.19 -1.56
CA GLY A 71 6.54 -14.47 -1.72
C GLY A 71 7.11 -15.41 -0.65
N ASP A 72 6.41 -15.59 0.48
CA ASP A 72 6.71 -16.56 1.53
C ASP A 72 5.66 -17.68 1.42
N ASP A 73 5.82 -18.55 0.43
CA ASP A 73 4.97 -19.72 0.28
C ASP A 73 5.53 -20.87 1.15
N PRO A 74 5.01 -21.13 2.38
CA PRO A 74 5.39 -22.33 3.12
C PRO A 74 4.80 -23.61 2.49
N ARG A 75 4.03 -23.53 1.40
CA ARG A 75 3.46 -24.70 0.72
C ARG A 75 4.33 -25.25 -0.40
N ALA A 76 5.46 -24.62 -0.71
CA ALA A 76 6.52 -25.25 -1.50
C ALA A 76 7.27 -26.38 -0.74
N ALA A 77 7.02 -26.59 0.56
CA ALA A 77 7.80 -27.50 1.40
C ALA A 77 7.06 -28.74 1.93
N THR A 78 5.85 -29.08 1.47
CA THR A 78 5.14 -30.28 1.97
C THR A 78 4.46 -31.10 0.89
N GLU A 79 5.22 -31.54 -0.10
CA GLU A 79 4.97 -32.84 -0.75
C GLU A 79 6.08 -33.80 -0.32
N PRO A 80 5.86 -34.72 0.65
CA PRO A 80 6.73 -35.87 0.75
C PRO A 80 6.49 -36.74 -0.50
N PRO A 81 7.54 -37.12 -1.26
CA PRO A 81 7.38 -38.13 -2.29
C PRO A 81 7.01 -39.46 -1.61
N ASP A 82 5.88 -40.01 -2.05
CA ASP A 82 5.39 -41.40 -2.00
C ASP A 82 6.04 -42.37 -0.99
N GLY A 83 5.22 -42.92 -0.10
CA GLY A 83 5.51 -44.08 0.75
C GLY A 83 4.26 -44.87 1.09
#